data_AF-A0A432V9P0-F1
#
_entry.id   AF-A0A432V9P0-F1
#
_cell.length_a   1.000
_cell.length_b   1.000
_cell.length_c   1.000
_cell.angle_alpha   90.00
_cell.angle_beta   90.00
_cell.angle_gamma   90.00
#
_symmetry.space_group_name_H-M   'P 1'
#
loop_
_entity.id
_entity.type
_entity.pdbx_description
1 polymer ?
#
loop_
_entity_poly.entity_id
_entity_poly.type
_entity_poly.pdbx_seq_one_letter_code
_entity_poly.pdbx_strand_id
1 'polypeptide(L)'
;MSGSADHKDEGAWWGRPQDDPALHDALNKRFADFRRAHPPVNCWIDKVGTAELYLEGVRRALVERRRALVMLYDEQGEPGSSVVYLRSESAYDVAESHLGIARVAEVRDESDEADEILSAAPREREDRVAAEFSSRHASDVEAFHYLRSAVKLLRLAGSVSGKSAPVVDLLLQAIGAEVQDQHERAVRSIKEAIALLDSSPADPLFGDPALADCRRALEATERHMSVQSKRPVRRGPEGKSGG
;
A
#
# COMPACT_ATOMS: atom_id res chain seq x y z
N MET A 1 -66.80 2.99 0.94
CA MET A 1 -65.57 2.28 0.55
C MET A 1 -64.43 3.26 0.65
N SER A 2 -63.72 3.24 1.79
CA SER A 2 -62.61 4.15 2.09
C SER A 2 -61.33 3.40 1.75
N GLY A 3 -60.70 3.76 0.63
CA GLY A 3 -59.39 3.26 0.26
C GLY A 3 -58.38 3.68 1.32
N SER A 4 -57.80 2.71 2.02
CA SER A 4 -56.63 2.93 2.87
C SER A 4 -55.48 3.26 1.94
N ALA A 5 -55.02 4.50 1.99
CA ALA A 5 -53.84 4.95 1.28
C ALA A 5 -52.63 4.16 1.79
N ASP A 6 -51.97 3.46 0.87
CA ASP A 6 -50.58 3.07 1.03
C ASP A 6 -49.78 4.36 1.25
N HIS A 7 -49.34 4.58 2.49
CA HIS A 7 -48.26 5.51 2.77
C HIS A 7 -46.99 4.94 2.12
N LYS A 8 -46.78 5.24 0.84
CA LYS A 8 -45.46 5.19 0.25
C LYS A 8 -44.62 6.23 0.97
N ASP A 9 -43.71 5.74 1.80
CA ASP A 9 -42.69 6.54 2.46
C ASP A 9 -41.73 7.02 1.35
N GLU A 10 -42.05 8.17 0.73
CA GLU A 10 -41.35 8.75 -0.43
C GLU A 10 -39.90 9.20 -0.10
N GLY A 11 -39.40 8.92 1.11
CA GLY A 11 -38.02 9.17 1.54
C GLY A 11 -37.18 7.93 1.88
N ALA A 12 -37.73 6.71 1.78
CA ALA A 12 -36.99 5.51 2.13
C ALA A 12 -35.91 5.19 1.08
N TRP A 13 -34.67 5.01 1.51
CA TRP A 13 -33.60 4.51 0.64
C TRP A 13 -33.89 3.07 0.21
N TRP A 14 -33.92 2.83 -1.11
CA TRP A 14 -34.23 1.51 -1.69
C TRP A 14 -32.99 0.74 -2.17
N GLY A 15 -31.78 1.30 -1.94
CA GLY A 15 -30.52 0.64 -2.28
C GLY A 15 -30.08 -0.35 -1.21
N ARG A 16 -28.83 -0.83 -1.30
CA ARG A 16 -28.30 -1.68 -0.24
C ARG A 16 -28.11 -0.84 1.04
N PRO A 17 -28.37 -1.38 2.24
CA PRO A 17 -28.26 -0.62 3.49
C PRO A 17 -26.89 0.05 3.69
N GLN A 18 -25.80 -0.58 3.23
CA GLN A 18 -24.44 -0.03 3.30
C GLN A 18 -24.19 1.14 2.35
N ASP A 19 -25.04 1.32 1.33
CA ASP A 19 -24.93 2.40 0.34
C ASP A 19 -25.87 3.57 0.71
N ASP A 20 -26.53 3.52 1.88
CA ASP A 20 -27.48 4.55 2.32
C ASP A 20 -26.74 5.87 2.64
N PRO A 21 -27.02 6.97 1.90
CA PRO A 21 -26.39 8.26 2.16
C PRO A 21 -26.62 8.76 3.60
N ALA A 22 -27.78 8.47 4.20
CA ALA A 22 -28.07 8.90 5.56
C ALA A 22 -27.20 8.17 6.59
N LEU A 23 -26.85 6.90 6.33
CA LEU A 23 -25.92 6.14 7.15
C LEU A 23 -24.51 6.75 7.07
N HIS A 24 -24.03 7.06 5.86
CA HIS A 24 -22.74 7.70 5.67
C HIS A 24 -22.66 9.08 6.31
N ASP A 25 -23.71 9.91 6.19
CA ASP A 25 -23.77 11.23 6.83
C ASP A 25 -23.76 11.10 8.36
N ALA A 26 -24.48 10.12 8.93
CA ALA A 26 -24.46 9.85 10.36
C ALA A 26 -23.08 9.41 10.86
N LEU A 27 -22.39 8.54 10.10
CA LEU A 27 -21.01 8.11 10.40
C LEU A 27 -20.03 9.29 10.32
N ASN A 28 -20.08 10.09 9.25
CA ASN A 28 -19.25 11.27 9.09
C ASN A 28 -19.46 12.28 10.22
N LYS A 29 -20.71 12.48 10.66
CA LYS A 29 -21.04 13.31 11.81
C LYS A 29 -20.44 12.73 13.10
N ARG A 30 -20.59 11.42 13.34
CA ARG A 30 -19.99 10.72 14.49
C ARG A 30 -18.47 10.91 14.53
N PHE A 31 -17.79 10.76 13.40
CA PHE A 31 -16.34 10.98 13.31
C PHE A 31 -15.97 12.45 13.56
N ALA A 32 -16.69 13.40 12.97
CA ALA A 32 -16.44 14.82 13.16
C ALA A 32 -16.64 15.26 14.62
N ASP A 33 -17.70 14.78 15.28
CA ASP A 33 -17.96 15.06 16.69
C ASP A 33 -16.90 14.42 17.59
N PHE A 34 -16.46 13.19 17.29
CA PHE A 34 -15.36 12.54 18.01
C PHE A 34 -14.05 13.32 17.85
N ARG A 35 -13.68 13.72 16.64
CA ARG A 35 -12.48 14.53 16.38
C ARG A 35 -12.51 15.88 17.11
N ARG A 36 -13.69 16.48 17.28
CA ARG A 36 -13.86 17.74 18.04
C ARG A 36 -13.62 17.52 19.53
N ALA A 37 -14.11 16.42 20.09
CA ALA A 37 -13.92 16.07 21.50
C ALA A 37 -12.51 15.52 21.79
N HIS A 38 -11.92 14.83 20.81
CA HIS A 38 -10.63 14.16 20.88
C HIS A 38 -9.81 14.55 19.64
N PRO A 39 -9.11 15.71 19.66
CA PRO A 39 -8.26 16.12 18.55
C PRO A 39 -7.22 15.05 18.19
N PRO A 40 -6.85 14.91 16.91
CA PRO A 40 -5.86 13.93 16.48
C PRO A 40 -4.45 14.42 16.81
N VAL A 41 -3.91 13.99 17.96
CA VAL A 41 -2.59 14.45 18.43
C VAL A 41 -1.53 13.40 18.20
N ASN A 42 -1.62 12.23 18.83
CA ASN A 42 -0.64 11.15 18.75
C ASN A 42 -1.37 9.84 18.43
N CYS A 43 -1.94 9.76 17.25
CA CYS A 43 -2.81 8.67 16.85
C CYS A 43 -2.73 8.40 15.35
N TRP A 44 -3.03 7.17 14.98
CA TRP A 44 -3.41 6.81 13.63
C TRP A 44 -4.91 7.02 13.42
N ILE A 45 -5.28 7.50 12.24
CA ILE A 45 -6.65 7.46 11.73
C ILE A 45 -6.65 6.57 10.48
N ASP A 46 -7.27 5.40 10.60
CA ASP A 46 -7.47 4.45 9.51
C ASP A 46 -8.80 4.74 8.81
N LYS A 47 -8.77 4.76 7.48
CA LYS A 47 -9.92 4.90 6.60
C LYS A 47 -9.82 3.88 5.47
N VAL A 48 -10.91 3.70 4.75
CA VAL A 48 -10.91 2.87 3.54
C VAL A 48 -9.84 3.37 2.56
N GLY A 49 -8.84 2.52 2.32
CA GLY A 49 -7.75 2.78 1.38
C GLY A 49 -6.65 3.73 1.85
N THR A 50 -6.80 4.42 2.99
CA THR A 50 -5.79 5.36 3.51
C THR A 50 -5.63 5.27 5.02
N ALA A 51 -4.44 5.59 5.53
CA ALA A 51 -4.24 5.77 6.97
C ALA A 51 -3.38 7.02 7.22
N GLU A 52 -3.79 7.86 8.16
CA GLU A 52 -3.13 9.12 8.49
C GLU A 52 -2.50 9.01 9.87
N LEU A 53 -1.21 9.32 10.00
CA LEU A 53 -0.55 9.46 11.30
C LEU A 53 -0.49 10.92 11.68
N TYR A 54 -0.99 11.24 12.88
CA TYR A 54 -0.81 12.54 13.51
C TYR A 54 0.15 12.40 14.69
N LEU A 55 1.13 13.30 14.76
CA LEU A 55 1.99 13.52 15.93
C LEU A 55 1.91 14.99 16.33
N GLU A 56 1.74 15.26 17.61
CA GLU A 56 1.63 16.62 18.15
C GLU A 56 0.58 17.50 17.45
N GLY A 57 -0.47 16.88 16.89
CA GLY A 57 -1.53 17.58 16.16
C GLY A 57 -1.24 17.85 14.68
N VAL A 58 -0.07 17.44 14.19
CA VAL A 58 0.36 17.62 12.79
C VAL A 58 0.35 16.27 12.08
N ARG A 59 -0.15 16.24 10.84
CA ARG A 59 -0.08 15.02 10.02
C ARG A 59 1.39 14.77 9.65
N ARG A 60 1.93 13.63 10.05
CA ARG A 60 3.32 13.22 9.81
C ARG A 60 3.46 12.11 8.78
N ALA A 61 2.41 11.32 8.56
CA ALA A 61 2.37 10.35 7.47
C ALA A 61 0.97 10.22 6.86
N LEU A 62 0.93 9.89 5.57
CA LEU A 62 -0.27 9.43 4.87
C LEU A 62 0.09 8.16 4.10
N VAL A 63 -0.52 7.04 4.50
CA VAL A 63 -0.48 5.77 3.77
C VAL A 63 -1.56 5.80 2.70
N GLU A 64 -1.17 5.59 1.44
CA GLU A 64 -2.06 5.35 0.30
C GLU A 64 -1.96 3.88 -0.11
N ARG A 65 -2.86 3.05 0.42
CA ARG A 65 -2.76 1.58 0.30
C ARG A 65 -2.83 1.08 -1.13
N ARG A 66 -3.68 1.72 -1.95
CA ARG A 66 -3.84 1.39 -3.37
C ARG A 66 -2.58 1.63 -4.19
N ARG A 67 -1.71 2.53 -3.74
CA ARG A 67 -0.44 2.86 -4.41
C ARG A 67 0.76 2.22 -3.75
N ALA A 68 0.57 1.47 -2.66
CA ALA A 68 1.64 0.93 -1.84
C ALA A 68 2.61 2.00 -1.31
N LEU A 69 2.11 3.20 -1.04
CA LEU A 69 2.94 4.38 -0.78
C LEU A 69 2.67 4.93 0.62
N VAL A 70 3.74 5.33 1.31
CA VAL A 70 3.67 6.19 2.48
C VAL A 70 4.27 7.54 2.10
N MET A 71 3.50 8.61 2.22
CA MET A 71 4.00 9.98 2.14
C MET A 71 4.34 10.46 3.55
N LEU A 72 5.53 11.00 3.71
CA LEU A 72 6.05 11.52 4.98
C LEU A 72 6.06 13.04 4.94
N TYR A 73 5.60 13.63 6.03
CA TYR A 73 5.49 15.07 6.20
C TYR A 73 6.44 15.55 7.29
N ASP A 74 6.98 16.75 7.11
CA ASP A 74 7.84 17.38 8.11
C ASP A 74 7.04 17.86 9.35
N GLU A 75 7.73 18.53 10.26
CA GLU A 75 7.14 19.04 11.50
C GLU A 75 6.10 20.14 11.27
N GLN A 76 6.11 20.77 10.09
CA GLN A 76 5.14 21.79 9.69
C GLN A 76 3.94 21.18 8.94
N GLY A 77 3.98 19.89 8.63
CA GLY A 77 2.95 19.20 7.87
C GLY A 77 3.11 19.35 6.35
N GLU A 78 4.30 19.75 5.88
CA GLU A 78 4.61 19.87 4.46
C GLU A 78 5.14 18.54 3.90
N PRO A 79 4.81 18.17 2.65
CA PRO A 79 5.28 16.92 2.05
C PRO A 79 6.80 16.92 1.91
N GLY A 80 7.48 15.98 2.57
CA GLY A 80 8.95 15.90 2.54
C GLY A 80 9.47 14.78 1.65
N SER A 81 8.96 13.56 1.83
CA SER A 81 9.42 12.39 1.08
C SER A 81 8.33 11.32 0.96
N SER A 82 8.61 10.27 0.20
CA SER A 82 7.73 9.11 0.13
C SER A 82 8.53 7.82 0.09
N VAL A 83 7.91 6.74 0.57
CA VAL A 83 8.47 5.40 0.56
C VAL A 83 7.43 4.40 0.09
N VAL A 84 7.86 3.44 -0.73
CA VAL A 84 7.05 2.29 -1.11
C VAL A 84 7.20 1.22 -0.03
N TYR A 85 6.08 0.72 0.49
CA TYR A 85 6.10 -0.37 1.47
C TYR A 85 5.79 -1.71 0.80
N LEU A 86 6.51 -2.74 1.23
CA LEU A 86 6.37 -4.10 0.73
C LEU A 86 5.22 -4.82 1.46
N ARG A 87 4.70 -5.91 0.88
CA ARG A 87 3.66 -6.77 1.47
C ARG A 87 4.18 -7.58 2.65
N SER A 88 5.49 -7.76 2.77
CA SER A 88 6.13 -8.29 3.98
C SER A 88 6.15 -7.29 5.14
N GLU A 89 5.68 -6.05 4.92
CA GLU A 89 5.74 -4.95 5.87
C GLU A 89 4.35 -4.43 6.23
N SER A 90 4.20 -3.96 7.46
CA SER A 90 3.05 -3.17 7.90
C SER A 90 3.31 -1.71 7.53
N ALA A 91 2.38 -1.03 6.83
CA ALA A 91 2.57 0.38 6.47
C ALA A 91 2.68 1.28 7.71
N TYR A 92 2.03 0.88 8.80
CA TYR A 92 2.18 1.49 10.12
C TYR A 92 3.63 1.46 10.59
N ASP A 93 4.22 0.27 10.63
CA ASP A 93 5.60 0.07 11.10
C ASP A 93 6.61 0.75 10.16
N VAL A 94 6.36 0.74 8.84
CA VAL A 94 7.20 1.45 7.87
C VAL A 94 7.18 2.95 8.13
N ALA A 95 6.00 3.55 8.28
CA ALA A 95 5.89 4.99 8.56
C ALA A 95 6.57 5.36 9.90
N GLU A 96 6.31 4.61 10.97
CA GLU A 96 6.89 4.85 12.30
C GLU A 96 8.42 4.69 12.30
N SER A 97 8.94 3.66 11.63
CA SER A 97 10.38 3.42 11.47
C SER A 97 11.06 4.55 10.69
N HIS A 98 10.46 5.00 9.59
CA HIS A 98 10.99 6.11 8.79
C HIS A 98 11.00 7.45 9.55
N LEU A 99 10.02 7.67 10.43
CA LEU A 99 9.97 8.85 11.30
C LEU A 99 10.86 8.70 12.54
N GLY A 100 11.44 7.52 12.79
CA GLY A 100 12.28 7.26 13.96
C GLY A 100 11.52 7.32 15.29
N ILE A 101 10.23 7.00 15.28
CA ILE A 101 9.37 7.07 16.47
C ILE A 101 9.04 5.69 17.03
N ALA A 102 8.59 5.67 18.28
CA ALA A 102 8.02 4.47 18.88
C ALA A 102 6.63 4.17 18.32
N ARG A 103 6.20 2.91 18.51
CA ARG A 103 4.88 2.43 18.10
C ARG A 103 3.76 3.28 18.69
N VAL A 104 2.90 3.81 17.83
CA VAL A 104 1.71 4.56 18.25
C VAL A 104 0.60 3.59 18.60
N ALA A 105 0.18 3.62 19.87
CA ALA A 105 -0.82 2.69 20.40
C ALA A 105 -2.25 3.02 19.97
N GLU A 106 -2.56 4.32 19.84
CA GLU A 106 -3.91 4.76 19.49
C GLU A 106 -4.13 4.66 17.98
N VAL A 107 -5.05 3.78 17.59
CA VAL A 107 -5.55 3.65 16.22
C VAL A 107 -7.05 3.95 16.25
N ARG A 108 -7.46 4.85 15.37
CA ARG A 108 -8.86 5.23 15.17
C ARG A 108 -9.36 4.65 13.87
N ASP A 109 -10.32 3.76 13.92
CA ASP A 109 -11.00 3.23 12.74
C ASP A 109 -12.15 4.16 12.36
N GLU A 110 -11.92 4.95 11.31
CA GLU A 110 -12.91 5.81 10.67
C GLU A 110 -13.33 5.22 9.31
N SER A 111 -13.31 3.89 9.17
CA SER A 111 -13.91 3.20 8.03
C SER A 111 -15.43 3.14 8.15
N ASP A 112 -16.09 2.90 7.01
CA ASP A 112 -17.54 2.64 6.94
C ASP A 112 -17.94 1.31 7.59
N GLU A 113 -16.99 0.39 7.76
CA GLU A 113 -17.16 -0.90 8.45
C GLU A 113 -16.82 -0.84 9.96
N ALA A 114 -16.48 0.33 10.51
CA ALA A 114 -16.02 0.47 11.89
C ALA A 114 -17.16 0.28 12.92
N ASP A 115 -17.07 -0.78 13.73
CA ASP A 115 -17.93 -0.97 14.90
C ASP A 115 -17.69 0.13 15.96
N GLU A 116 -16.41 0.41 16.23
CA GLU A 116 -15.94 1.36 17.22
C GLU A 116 -14.83 2.27 16.65
N ILE A 117 -14.81 3.54 17.05
CA ILE A 117 -13.80 4.49 16.56
C ILE A 117 -12.43 4.12 17.11
N LEU A 118 -12.28 3.79 18.39
CA LEU A 118 -10.98 3.41 18.96
C LEU A 118 -10.80 1.91 18.79
N SER A 119 -10.00 1.50 17.80
CA SER A 119 -9.84 0.09 17.45
C SER A 119 -8.44 -0.18 16.92
N ALA A 120 -7.76 -1.15 17.53
CA ALA A 120 -6.46 -1.66 17.06
C ALA A 120 -6.60 -2.63 15.87
N ALA A 121 -7.83 -3.06 15.56
CA ALA A 121 -8.10 -4.11 14.57
C ALA A 121 -7.51 -3.82 13.17
N PRO A 122 -7.55 -2.58 12.63
CA PRO A 122 -6.96 -2.29 11.33
C PRO A 122 -5.45 -2.59 11.28
N ARG A 123 -4.73 -2.16 12.32
CA ARG A 123 -3.30 -2.42 12.45
C ARG A 123 -3.00 -3.90 12.65
N GLU A 124 -3.72 -4.58 13.56
CA GLU A 124 -3.54 -6.01 13.79
C GLU A 124 -3.79 -6.86 12.53
N ARG A 125 -4.77 -6.44 11.71
CA ARG A 125 -5.04 -7.07 10.42
C ARG A 125 -3.86 -6.89 9.46
N GLU A 126 -3.31 -5.69 9.38
CA GLU A 126 -2.16 -5.38 8.51
C GLU A 126 -0.90 -6.14 8.96
N ASP A 127 -0.59 -6.13 10.26
CA ASP A 127 0.53 -6.87 10.85
C ASP A 127 0.40 -8.38 10.56
N ARG A 128 -0.81 -8.95 10.66
CA ARG A 128 -1.08 -10.36 10.36
C ARG A 128 -0.88 -10.69 8.88
N VAL A 129 -1.35 -9.82 7.97
CA VAL A 129 -1.17 -10.00 6.52
C VAL A 129 0.31 -9.95 6.15
N ALA A 130 1.06 -9.02 6.74
CA ALA A 130 2.50 -8.90 6.54
C ALA A 130 3.26 -10.14 7.02
N ALA A 131 2.90 -10.65 8.21
CA ALA A 131 3.47 -11.87 8.76
C ALA A 131 3.13 -13.11 7.92
N GLU A 132 1.87 -13.24 7.46
CA GLU A 132 1.45 -14.34 6.59
C GLU A 132 2.22 -14.32 5.27
N PHE A 133 2.38 -13.13 4.66
CA PHE A 133 3.15 -12.98 3.43
C PHE A 133 4.61 -13.41 3.63
N SER A 134 5.25 -12.89 4.68
CA SER A 134 6.64 -13.19 5.04
C SER A 134 6.87 -14.67 5.36
N SER A 135 5.87 -15.35 5.92
CA SER A 135 5.95 -16.79 6.20
C SER A 135 5.94 -17.67 4.94
N ARG A 136 5.37 -17.16 3.84
CA ARG A 136 5.21 -17.89 2.57
C ARG A 136 6.28 -17.56 1.54
N HIS A 137 6.84 -16.36 1.63
CA HIS A 137 7.77 -15.84 0.65
C HIS A 137 9.05 -15.41 1.36
N ALA A 138 10.16 -16.04 1.01
CA ALA A 138 11.46 -15.55 1.42
C ALA A 138 11.71 -14.15 0.82
N SER A 139 12.42 -13.30 1.56
CA SER A 139 12.64 -11.89 1.21
C SER A 139 13.36 -11.72 -0.13
N ASP A 140 14.18 -12.68 -0.53
CA ASP A 140 14.91 -12.74 -1.80
C ASP A 140 14.01 -13.10 -3.00
N VAL A 141 12.78 -13.58 -2.77
CA VAL A 141 11.82 -13.97 -3.84
C VAL A 141 10.65 -12.99 -3.93
N GLU A 142 10.55 -12.03 -3.02
CA GLU A 142 9.44 -11.08 -2.96
C GLU A 142 9.33 -10.20 -4.23
N ALA A 143 10.45 -9.76 -4.80
CA ALA A 143 10.47 -9.04 -6.08
C ALA A 143 9.81 -9.84 -7.21
N PHE A 144 10.09 -11.15 -7.32
CA PHE A 144 9.46 -12.03 -8.31
C PHE A 144 7.96 -12.15 -8.10
N HIS A 145 7.50 -12.19 -6.85
CA HIS A 145 6.07 -12.23 -6.55
C HIS A 145 5.37 -11.00 -7.14
N TYR A 146 5.94 -9.81 -6.96
CA TYR A 146 5.40 -8.59 -7.53
C TYR A 146 5.41 -8.55 -9.05
N LEU A 147 6.54 -8.89 -9.68
CA LEU A 147 6.64 -8.93 -11.15
C LEU A 147 5.60 -9.87 -11.77
N ARG A 148 5.44 -11.07 -11.20
CA ARG A 148 4.45 -12.04 -11.66
C ARG A 148 3.01 -11.57 -11.44
N SER A 149 2.75 -10.93 -10.30
CA SER A 149 1.44 -10.34 -9.99
C SER A 149 1.08 -9.23 -10.97
N ALA A 150 2.01 -8.30 -11.25
CA ALA A 150 1.82 -7.23 -12.23
C ALA A 150 1.55 -7.79 -13.64
N VAL A 151 2.31 -8.79 -14.11
CA VAL A 151 2.05 -9.46 -15.40
C VAL A 151 0.66 -10.08 -15.44
N LYS A 152 0.22 -10.74 -14.35
CA LYS A 152 -1.11 -11.34 -14.27
C LYS A 152 -2.20 -10.28 -14.37
N LEU A 153 -2.08 -9.18 -13.61
CA LEU A 153 -3.04 -8.07 -13.62
C LEU A 153 -3.13 -7.42 -15.01
N LEU A 154 -1.98 -7.17 -15.65
CA LEU A 154 -1.92 -6.56 -16.99
C LEU A 154 -2.46 -7.46 -18.10
N ARG A 155 -2.34 -8.79 -17.96
CA ARG A 155 -2.96 -9.74 -18.90
C ARG A 155 -4.46 -9.80 -18.74
N LEU A 156 -4.96 -9.74 -17.50
CA LEU A 156 -6.40 -9.70 -17.21
C LEU A 156 -7.03 -8.40 -17.71
N ALA A 157 -6.39 -7.26 -17.48
CA ALA A 157 -6.85 -5.97 -18.01
C ALA A 157 -6.64 -5.82 -19.53
N GLY A 158 -5.54 -6.40 -20.04
CA GLY A 158 -5.07 -6.30 -21.41
C GLY A 158 -5.94 -6.99 -22.45
N SER A 159 -6.78 -7.95 -22.05
CA SER A 159 -7.73 -8.60 -22.95
C SER A 159 -8.74 -7.62 -23.58
N VAL A 160 -8.78 -6.36 -23.10
CA VAL A 160 -9.72 -5.33 -23.54
C VAL A 160 -9.07 -4.23 -24.41
N SER A 161 -7.74 -4.04 -24.37
CA SER A 161 -7.12 -2.81 -24.93
C SER A 161 -5.80 -2.98 -25.71
N GLY A 162 -5.08 -4.10 -25.66
CA GLY A 162 -3.80 -4.29 -26.38
C GLY A 162 -2.62 -3.40 -25.95
N LYS A 163 -2.87 -2.33 -25.17
CA LYS A 163 -1.88 -1.37 -24.66
C LYS A 163 -0.95 -1.94 -23.59
N SER A 164 -1.28 -3.08 -23.00
CA SER A 164 -0.48 -3.70 -21.94
C SER A 164 0.66 -4.59 -22.45
N ALA A 165 0.69 -4.94 -23.75
CA ALA A 165 1.71 -5.84 -24.30
C ALA A 165 3.15 -5.34 -24.11
N PRO A 166 3.48 -4.06 -24.41
CA PRO A 166 4.85 -3.55 -24.19
C PRO A 166 5.27 -3.58 -22.72
N VAL A 167 4.33 -3.31 -21.80
CA VAL A 167 4.61 -3.36 -20.36
C VAL A 167 4.86 -4.81 -19.91
N VAL A 168 4.04 -5.75 -20.38
CA VAL A 168 4.22 -7.18 -20.09
C VAL A 168 5.58 -7.67 -20.57
N ASP A 169 6.03 -7.27 -21.76
CA ASP A 169 7.34 -7.65 -22.29
C ASP A 169 8.50 -7.12 -21.42
N LEU A 170 8.42 -5.86 -20.97
CA LEU A 170 9.40 -5.29 -20.03
C LEU A 170 9.44 -6.05 -18.71
N LEU A 171 8.28 -6.43 -18.16
CA LEU A 171 8.22 -7.20 -16.91
C LEU A 171 8.77 -8.63 -17.08
N LEU A 172 8.55 -9.27 -18.22
CA LEU A 172 9.16 -10.57 -18.53
C LEU A 172 10.68 -10.46 -18.69
N GLN A 173 11.18 -9.38 -19.30
CA GLN A 173 12.61 -9.08 -19.34
C GLN A 173 13.20 -8.86 -17.94
N ALA A 174 12.49 -8.13 -17.06
CA ALA A 174 12.90 -7.94 -15.68
C ALA A 174 12.97 -9.27 -14.92
N ILE A 175 11.97 -10.15 -15.07
CA ILE A 175 11.99 -11.51 -14.49
C ILE A 175 13.19 -12.31 -15.01
N GLY A 176 13.43 -12.28 -16.33
CA GLY A 176 14.57 -12.97 -16.92
C GLY A 176 15.92 -12.45 -16.42
N ALA A 177 16.04 -11.14 -16.21
CA ALA A 177 17.22 -10.51 -15.65
C ALA A 177 17.42 -10.88 -14.17
N GLU A 178 16.37 -10.88 -13.35
CA GLU A 178 16.45 -11.31 -11.94
C GLU A 178 16.87 -12.78 -11.82
N VAL A 179 16.35 -13.68 -12.69
CA VAL A 179 16.76 -15.11 -12.71
C VAL A 179 18.25 -15.27 -13.06
N GLN A 180 18.83 -14.30 -13.78
CA GLN A 180 20.23 -14.30 -14.18
C GLN A 180 21.12 -13.44 -13.25
N ASP A 181 20.62 -13.04 -12.08
CA ASP A 181 21.29 -12.14 -11.12
C ASP A 181 21.71 -10.79 -11.75
N GLN A 182 21.04 -10.35 -12.83
CA GLN A 182 21.28 -9.08 -13.51
C GLN A 182 20.39 -7.96 -12.94
N HIS A 183 20.51 -7.70 -11.64
CA HIS A 183 19.61 -6.78 -10.91
C HIS A 183 19.55 -5.37 -11.50
N GLU A 184 20.67 -4.81 -11.97
CA GLU A 184 20.67 -3.48 -12.61
C GLU A 184 19.83 -3.46 -13.90
N ARG A 185 19.84 -4.55 -14.66
CA ARG A 185 19.04 -4.68 -15.87
C ARG A 185 17.56 -4.83 -15.52
N ALA A 186 17.25 -5.61 -14.49
CA ALA A 186 15.89 -5.74 -13.98
C ALA A 186 15.34 -4.37 -13.54
N VAL A 187 16.10 -3.61 -12.74
CA VAL A 187 15.74 -2.25 -12.30
C VAL A 187 15.43 -1.34 -13.49
N ARG A 188 16.24 -1.35 -14.56
CA ARG A 188 15.97 -0.56 -15.77
C ARG A 188 14.64 -0.94 -16.42
N SER A 189 14.42 -2.24 -16.66
CA SER A 189 13.18 -2.73 -17.26
C SER A 189 11.94 -2.42 -16.40
N ILE A 190 12.05 -2.50 -15.07
CA ILE A 190 10.96 -2.13 -14.15
C ILE A 190 10.68 -0.63 -14.20
N LYS A 191 11.70 0.23 -14.20
CA LYS A 191 11.54 1.69 -14.31
C LYS A 191 10.85 2.08 -15.61
N GLU A 192 11.23 1.46 -16.73
CA GLU A 192 10.57 1.66 -18.02
C GLU A 192 9.09 1.23 -17.99
N ALA A 193 8.80 0.07 -17.38
CA ALA A 193 7.42 -0.41 -17.21
C ALA A 193 6.57 0.56 -16.36
N ILE A 194 7.13 1.06 -15.25
CA ILE A 194 6.48 2.06 -14.39
C ILE A 194 6.16 3.33 -15.18
N ALA A 195 7.12 3.85 -15.95
CA ALA A 195 6.93 5.07 -16.73
C ALA A 195 5.80 4.94 -17.77
N LEU A 196 5.68 3.77 -18.41
CA LEU A 196 4.58 3.50 -19.35
C LEU A 196 3.22 3.42 -18.63
N LEU A 197 3.16 2.82 -17.46
CA LEU A 197 1.92 2.71 -16.67
C LEU A 197 1.48 4.07 -16.10
N ASP A 198 2.42 4.85 -15.57
CA ASP A 198 2.15 6.21 -15.05
C ASP A 198 1.64 7.18 -16.13
N SER A 199 1.95 6.91 -17.41
CA SER A 199 1.44 7.71 -18.54
C SER A 199 -0.03 7.46 -18.90
N SER A 200 -0.64 6.41 -18.33
CA SER A 200 -2.06 6.12 -18.51
C SER A 200 -2.90 6.66 -17.35
N PRO A 201 -4.10 7.21 -17.61
CA PRO A 201 -4.99 7.63 -16.54
C PRO A 201 -5.39 6.39 -15.73
N ALA A 202 -4.94 6.33 -14.48
CA ALA A 202 -5.38 5.32 -13.53
C ALA A 202 -6.85 5.56 -13.17
N ASP A 203 -7.58 4.49 -12.88
CA ASP A 203 -8.93 4.61 -12.34
C ASP A 203 -8.85 5.31 -10.96
N PRO A 204 -9.50 6.46 -10.77
CA PRO A 204 -9.43 7.19 -9.50
C PRO A 204 -10.08 6.43 -8.33
N LEU A 205 -11.01 5.50 -8.61
CA LEU A 205 -11.70 4.69 -7.62
C LEU A 205 -10.95 3.41 -7.24
N PHE A 206 -10.10 2.87 -8.12
CA PHE A 206 -9.42 1.59 -7.86
C PHE A 206 -7.88 1.66 -7.89
N GLY A 207 -7.31 2.77 -8.38
CA GLY A 207 -5.89 2.90 -8.66
C GLY A 207 -5.44 1.97 -9.80
N ASP A 208 -4.11 1.87 -9.98
CA ASP A 208 -3.52 0.85 -10.86
C ASP A 208 -2.75 -0.18 -9.99
N PRO A 209 -3.35 -1.35 -9.72
CA PRO A 209 -2.72 -2.37 -8.90
C PRO A 209 -1.47 -2.98 -9.56
N ALA A 210 -1.38 -2.98 -10.91
CA ALA A 210 -0.19 -3.46 -11.60
C ALA A 210 0.96 -2.47 -11.41
N LEU A 211 0.68 -1.17 -11.48
CA LEU A 211 1.65 -0.12 -11.17
C LEU A 211 2.14 -0.21 -9.71
N ALA A 212 1.24 -0.43 -8.75
CA ALA A 212 1.61 -0.61 -7.34
C ALA A 212 2.56 -1.82 -7.15
N ASP A 213 2.27 -2.95 -7.79
CA ASP A 213 3.16 -4.11 -7.75
C ASP A 213 4.48 -3.85 -8.50
N CYS A 214 4.50 -3.10 -9.61
CA CYS A 214 5.75 -2.70 -10.27
C CYS A 214 6.64 -1.85 -9.36
N ARG A 215 6.05 -0.89 -8.63
CA ARG A 215 6.78 -0.07 -7.66
C ARG A 215 7.35 -0.89 -6.50
N ARG A 216 6.58 -1.84 -5.97
CA ARG A 216 7.07 -2.78 -4.96
C ARG A 216 8.18 -3.69 -5.49
N ALA A 217 8.09 -4.14 -6.74
CA ALA A 217 9.14 -4.92 -7.39
C ALA A 217 10.44 -4.12 -7.48
N LEU A 218 10.35 -2.85 -7.87
CA LEU A 218 11.49 -1.94 -7.92
C LEU A 218 12.14 -1.80 -6.55
N GLU A 219 11.35 -1.45 -5.54
CA GLU A 219 11.81 -1.25 -4.16
C GLU A 219 12.48 -2.52 -3.61
N ALA A 220 11.85 -3.69 -3.78
CA ALA A 220 12.40 -4.96 -3.33
C ALA A 220 13.74 -5.28 -4.00
N THR A 221 13.85 -5.01 -5.31
CA THR A 221 15.09 -5.24 -6.09
C THR A 221 16.21 -4.30 -5.64
N GLU A 222 15.90 -3.00 -5.48
CA GLU A 222 16.88 -2.00 -5.03
C GLU A 222 17.37 -2.27 -3.59
N ARG A 223 16.47 -2.72 -2.70
CA ARG A 223 16.86 -3.17 -1.34
C ARG A 223 17.74 -4.41 -1.38
N HIS A 224 17.42 -5.39 -2.23
CA HIS A 224 18.25 -6.59 -2.39
C HIS A 224 19.67 -6.23 -2.87
N MET A 225 19.80 -5.37 -3.87
CA MET A 225 21.09 -4.86 -4.34
C MET A 225 21.87 -4.15 -3.22
N SER A 226 21.20 -3.30 -2.43
CA SER A 226 21.82 -2.62 -1.29
C SER A 226 22.36 -3.60 -0.24
N VAL A 227 21.62 -4.66 0.08
CA VAL A 227 22.07 -5.71 1.01
C VAL A 227 23.25 -6.50 0.45
N GLN A 228 23.22 -6.89 -0.83
CA GLN A 228 24.33 -7.59 -1.48
C GLN A 228 25.61 -6.74 -1.50
N SER A 229 25.50 -5.45 -1.81
CA SER A 229 26.66 -4.52 -1.82
C SER A 229 27.33 -4.34 -0.45
N LYS A 230 26.57 -4.53 0.64
CA LYS A 230 27.03 -4.42 2.03
C LYS A 230 27.60 -5.72 2.60
N ARG A 231 27.43 -6.87 1.93
CA ARG A 231 28.03 -8.13 2.39
C ARG A 231 29.54 -8.09 2.11
N PRO A 232 30.41 -8.22 3.14
CA PRO A 232 31.84 -8.29 2.91
C PRO A 232 32.16 -9.52 2.06
N VAL A 233 32.90 -9.32 0.97
CA VAL A 233 33.46 -10.41 0.16
C VAL A 233 34.29 -11.27 1.11
N ARG A 234 33.81 -12.48 1.45
CA ARG A 234 34.65 -13.48 2.10
C ARG A 234 35.79 -13.77 1.14
N ARG A 235 36.95 -13.16 1.38
CA ARG A 235 38.21 -13.66 0.82
C ARG A 235 38.33 -15.10 1.32
N GLY A 236 38.20 -16.06 0.40
CA GLY A 236 38.52 -17.45 0.70
C GLY A 236 39.96 -17.52 1.24
N PRO A 237 40.26 -18.49 2.13
CA PRO A 237 41.60 -18.61 2.68
C PRO A 237 42.57 -18.76 1.52
N GLU A 238 43.50 -17.79 1.41
CA GLU A 238 44.59 -17.85 0.47
C GLU A 238 45.25 -19.21 0.58
N GLY A 239 45.33 -19.91 -0.56
CA GLY A 239 45.99 -21.19 -0.65
C GLY A 239 47.40 -21.07 -0.09
N LYS A 240 47.68 -21.84 0.97
CA LYS A 240 49.05 -22.16 1.33
C LYS A 240 49.68 -22.89 0.16
N SER A 241 50.43 -22.16 -0.62
CA SER A 241 51.39 -22.68 -1.58
C SER A 241 52.79 -22.47 -0.99
N GLY A 242 53.53 -23.57 -0.85
CA GLY A 242 54.99 -23.60 -0.82
C GLY A 242 55.69 -23.30 0.52
N GLY A 243 56.45 -24.30 0.99
CA GLY A 243 57.40 -24.19 2.10
C GLY A 243 57.65 -25.53 2.75
#